data_AF-A0A7C7ANR7-F1
#
_entry.id   AF-A0A7C7ANR7-F1
#
_cell.length_a   1.000
_cell.length_b   1.000
_cell.length_c   1.000
_cell.angle_alpha   90.00
_cell.angle_beta   90.00
_cell.angle_gamma   90.00
#
_symmetry.space_group_name_H-M   'P 1'
#
loop_
_entity.id
_entity.type
_entity.pdbx_description
1 polymer ?
#
loop_
_entity_poly.entity_id
_entity_poly.type
_entity_poly.pdbx_seq_one_letter_code
_entity_poly.pdbx_strand_id
1 'polypeptide(L)'
;MQVKKRHKIRNAILLSIAGVLLVVVTVGGILWNRYLNKNSLITAYSSLQGREIYILGTLHDTHFNKLAGYSMEDILSAVKNINPDVVMLEARADIFEEYGAVDGPVDMSVVYAYCLDNSIPVELIDWWVVDNTYEENKTNGRRDDEIHNNIILKSAAYSDDSRILFVCGSGHFYEQAKRLEADGYSKMRLTARADYFKNPDKDFRYPASVCDVWEKRAYFYAYTYPEIVDADETLSEDIKKKFTGGNHDGFYRQLMKYCKLFESDELYQ
;
A
#
# COMPACT_ATOMS: atom_id res chain seq x y z
N MET A 1 -26.26 56.16 11.20
CA MET A 1 -26.91 55.05 10.47
C MET A 1 -25.93 54.12 9.73
N GLN A 2 -24.80 54.62 9.21
CA GLN A 2 -23.78 53.83 8.47
C GLN A 2 -23.11 52.69 9.28
N VAL A 3 -22.85 52.88 10.57
CA VAL A 3 -22.15 51.89 11.43
C VAL A 3 -22.97 50.60 11.61
N LYS A 4 -24.29 50.72 11.83
CA LYS A 4 -25.19 49.55 11.97
C LYS A 4 -25.28 48.72 10.68
N LYS A 5 -25.21 49.35 9.50
CA LYS A 5 -25.23 48.65 8.20
C LYS A 5 -23.93 47.86 7.98
N ARG A 6 -22.77 48.43 8.35
CA ARG A 6 -21.47 47.73 8.30
C ARG A 6 -21.42 46.52 9.23
N HIS A 7 -21.96 46.61 10.44
CA HIS A 7 -22.04 45.46 11.36
C HIS A 7 -22.93 44.32 10.83
N LYS A 8 -24.10 44.64 10.25
CA LYS A 8 -24.98 43.62 9.65
C LYS A 8 -24.31 42.90 8.48
N ILE A 9 -23.63 43.64 7.59
CA ILE A 9 -22.89 43.06 6.45
C ILE A 9 -21.74 42.18 6.95
N ARG A 10 -20.95 42.66 7.93
CA ARG A 10 -19.86 41.86 8.52
C ARG A 10 -20.36 40.56 9.15
N ASN A 11 -21.46 40.62 9.91
CA ASN A 11 -22.03 39.43 10.54
C ASN A 11 -22.59 38.45 9.50
N ALA A 12 -23.22 38.94 8.43
CA ALA A 12 -23.68 38.10 7.33
C ALA A 12 -22.51 37.40 6.63
N ILE A 13 -21.40 38.12 6.36
CA ILE A 13 -20.18 37.53 5.78
C ILE A 13 -19.59 36.46 6.71
N LEU A 14 -19.47 36.74 8.00
CA LEU A 14 -18.93 35.77 8.97
C LEU A 14 -19.81 34.52 9.07
N LEU A 15 -21.14 34.66 9.06
CA LEU A 15 -22.07 33.53 9.06
C LEU A 15 -21.95 32.71 7.77
N SER A 16 -21.80 33.36 6.61
CA SER A 16 -21.57 32.66 5.34
C SER A 16 -20.25 31.89 5.36
N ILE A 17 -19.15 32.49 5.85
CA ILE A 17 -17.86 31.81 5.99
C ILE A 17 -17.97 30.62 6.94
N ALA A 18 -18.62 30.79 8.09
CA ALA A 18 -18.84 29.69 9.04
C ALA A 18 -19.68 28.57 8.44
N GLY A 19 -20.72 28.90 7.67
CA GLY A 19 -21.53 27.92 6.95
C GLY A 19 -20.73 27.14 5.91
N VAL A 20 -19.89 27.82 5.11
CA VAL A 20 -19.01 27.17 4.14
C VAL A 20 -17.98 26.27 4.84
N LEU A 21 -17.36 26.74 5.92
CA LEU A 21 -16.41 25.95 6.70
C LEU A 21 -17.06 24.70 7.28
N LEU A 22 -18.28 24.80 7.82
CA LEU A 22 -19.01 23.65 8.33
C LEU A 22 -19.28 22.60 7.25
N VAL A 23 -19.68 23.02 6.04
CA VAL A 23 -19.87 22.13 4.90
C VAL A 23 -18.55 21.46 4.51
N VAL A 24 -17.46 22.21 4.40
CA VAL A 24 -16.12 21.68 4.06
C VAL A 24 -15.67 20.65 5.10
N VAL A 25 -15.80 20.94 6.40
CA VAL A 25 -15.44 20.01 7.47
C VAL A 25 -16.30 18.75 7.44
N THR A 26 -17.61 18.89 7.18
CA THR A 26 -18.54 17.76 7.14
C THR A 26 -18.24 16.85 5.95
N VAL A 27 -18.13 17.41 4.74
CA VAL A 27 -17.81 16.66 3.52
C VAL A 27 -16.42 16.04 3.64
N GLY A 28 -15.43 16.81 4.10
CA GLY A 28 -14.07 16.33 4.34
C GLY A 28 -14.04 15.17 5.34
N GLY A 29 -14.77 15.27 6.46
CA GLY A 29 -14.87 14.20 7.45
C GLY A 29 -15.53 12.94 6.90
N ILE A 30 -16.58 13.07 6.07
CA ILE A 30 -17.23 11.92 5.42
C ILE A 30 -16.28 11.24 4.43
N LEU A 31 -15.59 12.02 3.58
CA LEU A 31 -14.63 11.49 2.61
C LEU A 31 -13.45 10.83 3.31
N TRP A 32 -12.92 11.45 4.37
CA TRP A 32 -11.87 10.89 5.20
C TRP A 32 -12.28 9.53 5.77
N ASN A 33 -13.45 9.47 6.41
CA ASN A 33 -13.93 8.24 7.03
C ASN A 33 -14.22 7.13 6.00
N ARG A 34 -14.58 7.50 4.77
CA ARG A 34 -14.95 6.54 3.71
C ARG A 34 -13.75 6.04 2.90
N TYR A 35 -12.72 6.84 2.72
CA TYR A 35 -11.64 6.54 1.75
C TYR A 35 -10.23 6.62 2.31
N LEU A 36 -9.99 7.33 3.40
CA LEU A 36 -8.63 7.60 3.92
C LEU A 36 -8.41 7.04 5.33
N ASN A 37 -9.48 6.60 6.00
CA ASN A 37 -9.38 5.92 7.28
C ASN A 37 -8.98 4.46 7.06
N LYS A 38 -8.00 3.94 7.82
CA LYS A 38 -7.59 2.52 7.78
C LYS A 38 -8.75 1.53 7.89
N ASN A 39 -9.79 1.86 8.67
CA ASN A 39 -11.00 1.05 8.80
C ASN A 39 -11.79 0.90 7.49
N SER A 40 -11.57 1.80 6.53
CA SER A 40 -12.18 1.75 5.20
C SER A 40 -11.35 0.97 4.17
N LEU A 41 -10.07 0.73 4.48
CA LEU A 41 -9.09 0.04 3.64
C LEU A 41 -8.89 -1.42 4.04
N ILE A 42 -9.90 -2.02 4.67
CA ILE A 42 -9.96 -3.46 4.91
C ILE A 42 -11.35 -3.99 4.51
N THR A 43 -11.36 -5.06 3.72
CA THR A 43 -12.56 -5.78 3.32
C THR A 43 -12.24 -7.28 3.21
N ALA A 44 -13.27 -8.11 3.25
CA ALA A 44 -13.13 -9.54 3.07
C ALA A 44 -14.23 -10.09 2.17
N TYR A 45 -13.93 -11.20 1.51
CA TYR A 45 -14.76 -11.86 0.53
C TYR A 45 -14.68 -13.37 0.73
N SER A 46 -15.79 -14.08 0.57
CA SER A 46 -15.84 -15.54 0.66
C SER A 46 -16.24 -16.15 -0.68
N SER A 47 -15.53 -17.20 -1.11
CA SER A 47 -15.98 -18.05 -2.22
C SER A 47 -17.16 -18.94 -1.81
N LEU A 48 -17.78 -19.62 -2.77
CA LEU A 48 -18.82 -20.62 -2.48
C LEU A 48 -18.28 -21.84 -1.72
N GLN A 49 -16.98 -22.12 -1.86
CA GLN A 49 -16.29 -23.25 -1.25
C GLN A 49 -15.73 -22.95 0.14
N GLY A 50 -15.80 -21.69 0.59
CA GLY A 50 -15.40 -21.27 1.94
C GLY A 50 -14.10 -20.46 2.01
N ARG A 51 -13.41 -20.24 0.90
CA ARG A 51 -12.11 -19.54 0.88
C ARG A 51 -12.33 -18.08 1.21
N GLU A 52 -11.56 -17.55 2.15
CA GLU A 52 -11.63 -16.14 2.55
C GLU A 52 -10.50 -15.35 1.89
N ILE A 53 -10.84 -14.30 1.15
CA ILE A 53 -9.87 -13.33 0.62
C ILE A 53 -10.08 -12.00 1.33
N TYR A 54 -9.10 -11.62 2.15
CA TYR A 54 -8.99 -10.30 2.75
C TYR A 54 -8.19 -9.40 1.82
N ILE A 55 -8.63 -8.15 1.67
CA ILE A 55 -7.86 -7.11 1.00
C ILE A 55 -7.55 -6.02 2.02
N LEU A 56 -6.28 -5.65 2.11
CA LEU A 56 -5.76 -4.56 2.93
C LEU A 56 -5.13 -3.50 2.03
N GLY A 57 -5.81 -2.36 1.93
CA GLY A 57 -5.34 -1.20 1.18
C GLY A 57 -4.34 -0.37 1.98
N THR A 58 -3.29 0.11 1.34
CA THR A 58 -2.22 0.92 1.93
C THR A 58 -2.09 2.28 1.24
N LEU A 59 -1.35 3.18 1.89
CA LEU A 59 -1.06 4.55 1.49
C LEU A 59 0.47 4.71 1.50
N HIS A 60 1.13 4.16 0.48
CA HIS A 60 2.57 3.87 0.38
C HIS A 60 3.51 4.87 1.06
N ASP A 61 3.29 6.17 0.89
CA ASP A 61 4.22 7.21 1.37
C ASP A 61 3.87 7.77 2.76
N THR A 62 2.82 7.29 3.41
CA THR A 62 2.27 7.92 4.63
C THR A 62 2.44 7.08 5.90
N HIS A 63 2.90 5.84 5.79
CA HIS A 63 2.94 4.91 6.93
C HIS A 63 4.01 5.22 7.98
N PHE A 64 4.96 6.11 7.64
CA PHE A 64 5.94 6.67 8.59
C PHE A 64 5.49 8.01 9.18
N ASN A 65 4.31 8.52 8.81
CA ASN A 65 3.75 9.76 9.34
C ASN A 65 2.68 9.47 10.40
N LYS A 66 2.99 9.75 11.67
CA LYS A 66 2.05 9.58 12.80
C LYS A 66 0.72 10.28 12.61
N LEU A 67 0.71 11.45 11.97
CA LEU A 67 -0.50 12.25 11.78
C LEU A 67 -1.48 11.61 10.79
N ALA A 68 -1.04 10.64 9.98
CA ALA A 68 -1.91 9.92 9.06
C ALA A 68 -2.85 8.96 9.78
N GLY A 69 -2.53 8.53 11.01
CA GLY A 69 -3.36 7.60 11.78
C GLY A 69 -3.48 6.21 11.14
N TYR A 70 -2.56 5.88 10.22
CA TYR A 70 -2.42 4.59 9.56
C TYR A 70 -0.94 4.24 9.36
N SER A 71 -0.34 3.62 10.37
CA SER A 71 1.10 3.38 10.45
C SER A 71 1.51 2.00 9.94
N MET A 72 2.83 1.73 9.87
CA MET A 72 3.32 0.36 9.67
C MET A 72 2.89 -0.59 10.79
N GLU A 73 2.81 -0.12 12.04
CA GLU A 73 2.27 -0.92 13.17
C GLU A 73 0.84 -1.38 12.89
N ASP A 74 0.00 -0.49 12.34
CA ASP A 74 -1.38 -0.84 11.98
C ASP A 74 -1.43 -1.92 10.90
N ILE A 75 -0.58 -1.81 9.87
CA ILE A 75 -0.51 -2.80 8.78
C ILE A 75 -0.07 -4.15 9.32
N LEU A 76 1.02 -4.20 10.09
CA LEU A 76 1.53 -5.46 10.64
C LEU A 76 0.56 -6.07 11.67
N SER A 77 -0.13 -5.24 12.45
CA SER A 77 -1.22 -5.68 13.33
C SER A 77 -2.36 -6.29 12.53
N ALA A 78 -2.73 -5.70 11.39
CA ALA A 78 -3.76 -6.25 10.52
C ALA A 78 -3.35 -7.62 9.96
N VAL A 79 -2.11 -7.76 9.47
CA VAL A 79 -1.58 -9.07 9.02
C VAL A 79 -1.67 -10.10 10.14
N LYS A 80 -1.21 -9.74 11.36
CA LYS A 80 -1.26 -10.61 12.54
C LYS A 80 -2.68 -11.02 12.92
N ASN A 81 -3.59 -10.07 13.01
CA ASN A 81 -4.96 -10.29 13.51
C ASN A 81 -5.86 -10.97 12.48
N ILE A 82 -5.59 -10.78 11.18
CA ILE A 82 -6.22 -11.57 10.12
C ILE A 82 -5.74 -13.02 10.18
N ASN A 83 -4.48 -13.25 10.56
CA ASN A 83 -3.85 -14.57 10.63
C ASN A 83 -4.07 -15.37 9.32
N PRO A 84 -3.53 -14.89 8.18
CA PRO A 84 -3.68 -15.53 6.89
C PRO A 84 -2.77 -16.76 6.76
N ASP A 85 -3.19 -17.71 5.93
CA ASP A 85 -2.38 -18.86 5.51
C ASP A 85 -1.35 -18.45 4.44
N VAL A 86 -1.61 -17.36 3.71
CA VAL A 86 -0.70 -16.75 2.73
C VAL A 86 -0.97 -15.26 2.58
N VAL A 87 0.10 -14.48 2.41
CA VAL A 87 0.03 -13.05 2.06
C VAL A 87 0.41 -12.84 0.60
N MET A 88 -0.41 -12.15 -0.16
CA MET A 88 -0.11 -11.71 -1.52
C MET A 88 0.28 -10.23 -1.50
N LEU A 89 1.39 -9.88 -2.14
CA LEU A 89 1.94 -8.51 -2.12
C LEU A 89 1.96 -7.87 -3.51
N GLU A 90 1.75 -6.55 -3.54
CA GLU A 90 2.00 -5.68 -4.69
C GLU A 90 3.51 -5.54 -4.97
N ALA A 91 4.15 -6.61 -5.40
CA ALA A 91 5.49 -6.64 -5.98
C ALA A 91 5.54 -7.68 -7.11
N ARG A 92 6.55 -7.60 -7.98
CA ARG A 92 6.66 -8.44 -9.17
C ARG A 92 7.40 -9.74 -8.88
N ALA A 93 6.82 -10.87 -9.28
CA ALA A 93 7.37 -12.21 -9.00
C ALA A 93 8.67 -12.49 -9.76
N ASP A 94 8.72 -12.11 -11.04
CA ASP A 94 9.90 -12.26 -11.91
C ASP A 94 11.11 -11.49 -11.37
N ILE A 95 10.90 -10.25 -10.91
CA ILE A 95 11.97 -9.44 -10.29
C ILE A 95 12.50 -10.10 -9.02
N PHE A 96 11.62 -10.65 -8.18
CA PHE A 96 12.06 -11.35 -6.98
C PHE A 96 12.79 -12.66 -7.30
N GLU A 97 12.31 -13.44 -8.27
CA GLU A 97 12.95 -14.69 -8.68
C GLU A 97 14.36 -14.46 -9.24
N GLU A 98 14.54 -13.40 -10.04
CA GLU A 98 15.82 -13.11 -10.68
C GLU A 98 16.80 -12.37 -9.78
N TYR A 99 16.32 -11.38 -9.00
CA TYR A 99 17.18 -10.46 -8.25
C TYR A 99 17.01 -10.55 -6.73
N GLY A 100 16.05 -11.32 -6.23
CA GLY A 100 15.74 -11.44 -4.81
C GLY A 100 15.19 -10.14 -4.19
N ALA A 101 14.71 -9.21 -5.01
CA ALA A 101 14.25 -7.89 -4.58
C ALA A 101 12.72 -7.84 -4.54
N VAL A 102 12.17 -7.34 -3.42
CA VAL A 102 10.75 -6.98 -3.32
C VAL A 102 10.60 -5.56 -3.84
N ASP A 103 10.25 -5.42 -5.11
CA ASP A 103 10.22 -4.16 -5.86
C ASP A 103 8.83 -3.48 -5.83
N GLY A 104 8.08 -3.75 -4.77
CA GLY A 104 6.86 -3.03 -4.48
C GLY A 104 7.13 -1.66 -3.84
N PRO A 105 6.04 -0.94 -3.55
CA PRO A 105 6.07 0.19 -2.63
C PRO A 105 6.69 -0.16 -1.27
N VAL A 106 7.14 0.87 -0.54
CA VAL A 106 8.00 0.69 0.66
C VAL A 106 7.40 -0.20 1.73
N ASP A 107 6.08 -0.18 1.89
CA ASP A 107 5.33 -0.99 2.84
C ASP A 107 5.35 -2.48 2.50
N MET A 108 5.43 -2.85 1.21
CA MET A 108 5.50 -4.25 0.78
C MET A 108 6.76 -4.95 1.29
N SER A 109 7.91 -4.27 1.30
CA SER A 109 9.15 -4.84 1.84
C SER A 109 9.07 -5.09 3.35
N VAL A 110 8.41 -4.19 4.09
CA VAL A 110 8.23 -4.35 5.54
C VAL A 110 7.25 -5.48 5.84
N VAL A 111 6.15 -5.59 5.08
CA VAL A 111 5.20 -6.71 5.21
C VAL A 111 5.87 -8.04 4.83
N TYR A 112 6.67 -8.07 3.76
CA TYR A 112 7.43 -9.25 3.36
C TYR A 112 8.37 -9.72 4.48
N ALA A 113 9.14 -8.80 5.08
CA ALA A 113 10.03 -9.10 6.19
C ALA A 113 9.25 -9.64 7.42
N TYR A 114 8.09 -9.05 7.73
CA TYR A 114 7.22 -9.55 8.79
C TYR A 114 6.77 -10.99 8.51
N CYS A 115 6.35 -11.29 7.28
CA CYS A 115 5.92 -12.63 6.90
C CYS A 115 7.08 -13.64 6.98
N LEU A 116 8.28 -13.25 6.54
CA LEU A 116 9.49 -14.06 6.66
C LEU A 116 9.79 -14.43 8.12
N ASP A 117 9.80 -13.44 9.02
CA ASP A 117 10.08 -13.63 10.44
C ASP A 117 9.03 -14.50 11.15
N ASN A 118 7.80 -14.52 10.64
CA ASN A 118 6.67 -15.25 11.21
C ASN A 118 6.32 -16.52 10.42
N SER A 119 7.15 -16.94 9.46
CA SER A 119 6.92 -18.14 8.62
C SER A 119 5.55 -18.14 7.91
N ILE A 120 5.08 -16.97 7.49
CA ILE A 120 3.87 -16.81 6.69
C ILE A 120 4.28 -16.87 5.21
N PRO A 121 3.73 -17.79 4.40
CA PRO A 121 3.97 -17.84 2.96
C PRO A 121 3.64 -16.51 2.27
N VAL A 122 4.46 -16.13 1.29
CA VAL A 122 4.26 -14.91 0.52
C VAL A 122 4.22 -15.21 -0.98
N GLU A 123 3.26 -14.61 -1.65
CA GLU A 123 3.12 -14.60 -3.10
C GLU A 123 3.24 -13.16 -3.62
N LEU A 124 3.92 -12.97 -4.75
CA LEU A 124 4.06 -11.67 -5.40
C LEU A 124 3.17 -11.62 -6.64
N ILE A 125 2.34 -10.59 -6.78
CA ILE A 125 1.22 -10.59 -7.74
C ILE A 125 1.12 -9.34 -8.61
N ASP A 126 2.05 -8.41 -8.48
CA ASP A 126 2.06 -7.19 -9.28
C ASP A 126 2.48 -7.46 -10.74
N TRP A 127 2.07 -6.55 -11.62
CA TRP A 127 2.45 -6.54 -13.02
C TRP A 127 2.56 -5.10 -13.54
N TRP A 128 3.70 -4.76 -14.10
CA TRP A 128 3.86 -3.55 -14.91
C TRP A 128 5.17 -3.62 -15.69
N VAL A 129 5.23 -2.83 -16.75
CA VAL A 129 6.39 -2.73 -17.64
C VAL A 129 6.79 -1.28 -17.82
N VAL A 130 8.08 -1.03 -18.05
CA VAL A 130 8.56 0.26 -18.56
C VAL A 130 8.48 0.20 -20.07
N ASP A 131 7.73 1.12 -20.66
CA ASP A 131 7.67 1.33 -22.11
C ASP A 131 7.79 2.83 -22.44
N ASN A 132 7.70 3.18 -23.72
CA ASN A 132 7.78 4.57 -24.19
C ASN A 132 6.60 5.46 -23.76
N THR A 133 5.59 4.89 -23.11
CA THR A 133 4.45 5.58 -22.53
C THR A 133 4.46 5.53 -21.00
N TYR A 134 5.54 5.06 -20.38
CA TYR A 134 5.64 4.93 -18.94
C TYR A 134 5.43 6.27 -18.22
N GLU A 135 4.49 6.22 -17.28
CA GLU A 135 4.17 7.31 -16.37
C GLU A 135 4.31 6.83 -14.94
N GLU A 136 5.14 7.53 -14.16
CA GLU A 136 5.41 7.21 -12.78
C GLU A 136 4.14 7.30 -11.92
N ASN A 137 3.97 6.37 -10.99
CA ASN A 137 2.87 6.36 -10.02
C ASN A 137 1.46 6.30 -10.63
N LYS A 138 1.32 5.77 -11.86
CA LYS A 138 0.02 5.51 -12.48
C LYS A 138 -0.29 4.02 -12.50
N THR A 139 -1.49 3.69 -12.04
CA THR A 139 -2.13 2.41 -12.37
C THR A 139 -3.01 2.56 -13.62
N ASN A 140 -3.30 1.45 -14.28
CA ASN A 140 -4.26 1.36 -15.37
C ASN A 140 -5.06 0.05 -15.26
N GLY A 141 -6.18 -0.02 -15.98
CA GLY A 141 -7.06 -1.19 -15.93
C GLY A 141 -6.37 -2.51 -16.29
N ARG A 142 -5.37 -2.48 -17.20
CA ARG A 142 -4.61 -3.67 -17.58
C ARG A 142 -3.77 -4.20 -16.41
N ARG A 143 -3.05 -3.32 -15.69
CA ARG A 143 -2.30 -3.72 -14.48
C ARG A 143 -3.24 -4.34 -13.45
N ASP A 144 -4.39 -3.73 -13.22
CA ASP A 144 -5.40 -4.28 -12.31
C ASP A 144 -5.98 -5.63 -12.78
N ASP A 145 -6.12 -5.85 -14.09
CA ASP A 145 -6.57 -7.14 -14.64
C ASP A 145 -5.51 -8.24 -14.47
N GLU A 146 -4.23 -7.92 -14.69
CA GLU A 146 -3.13 -8.86 -14.48
C GLU A 146 -2.95 -9.20 -12.99
N ILE A 147 -3.01 -8.20 -12.10
CA ILE A 147 -3.02 -8.41 -10.64
C ILE A 147 -4.18 -9.34 -10.25
N HIS A 148 -5.37 -9.08 -10.77
CA HIS A 148 -6.55 -9.92 -10.48
C HIS A 148 -6.34 -11.36 -10.93
N ASN A 149 -5.85 -11.56 -12.16
CA ASN A 149 -5.56 -12.89 -12.69
C ASN A 149 -4.53 -13.62 -11.82
N ASN A 150 -3.48 -12.92 -11.37
CA ASN A 150 -2.48 -13.47 -10.47
C ASN A 150 -3.07 -13.87 -9.11
N ILE A 151 -3.95 -13.04 -8.53
CA ILE A 151 -4.68 -13.36 -7.28
C ILE A 151 -5.45 -14.67 -7.46
N ILE A 152 -6.28 -14.76 -8.51
CA ILE A 152 -7.12 -15.95 -8.74
C ILE A 152 -6.27 -17.20 -9.01
N LEU A 153 -5.27 -17.09 -9.88
CA LEU A 153 -4.39 -18.20 -10.24
C LEU A 153 -3.63 -18.74 -9.02
N LYS A 154 -3.00 -17.86 -8.24
CA LYS A 154 -2.22 -18.27 -7.06
C LYS A 154 -3.11 -18.72 -5.92
N SER A 155 -4.30 -18.13 -5.75
CA SER A 155 -5.27 -18.57 -4.73
C SER A 155 -5.73 -20.02 -4.94
N ALA A 156 -5.76 -20.49 -6.20
CA ALA A 156 -6.14 -21.86 -6.52
C ALA A 156 -5.14 -22.92 -6.05
N ALA A 157 -3.90 -22.53 -5.69
CA ALA A 157 -2.89 -23.43 -5.12
C ALA A 157 -3.12 -23.76 -3.63
N TYR A 158 -4.00 -23.00 -2.96
CA TYR A 158 -4.30 -23.14 -1.53
C TYR A 158 -5.64 -23.86 -1.31
N SER A 159 -5.86 -24.39 -0.11
CA SER A 159 -7.11 -25.12 0.20
C SER A 159 -8.34 -24.22 0.10
N ASP A 160 -9.50 -24.84 -0.08
CA ASP A 160 -10.77 -24.12 -0.20
C ASP A 160 -11.23 -23.47 1.11
N ASP A 161 -10.64 -23.81 2.26
CA ASP A 161 -10.87 -23.19 3.57
C ASP A 161 -9.76 -22.21 3.98
N SER A 162 -8.79 -21.94 3.09
CA SER A 162 -7.69 -21.04 3.36
C SER A 162 -8.15 -19.58 3.50
N ARG A 163 -7.41 -18.84 4.33
CA ARG A 163 -7.49 -17.39 4.47
C ARG A 163 -6.31 -16.73 3.75
N ILE A 164 -6.61 -15.97 2.72
CA ILE A 164 -5.64 -15.25 1.90
C ILE A 164 -5.72 -13.77 2.24
N LEU A 165 -4.57 -13.12 2.44
CA LEU A 165 -4.50 -11.67 2.61
C LEU A 165 -3.77 -11.03 1.43
N PHE A 166 -4.46 -10.20 0.67
CA PHE A 166 -3.85 -9.34 -0.33
C PHE A 166 -3.55 -7.96 0.26
N VAL A 167 -2.29 -7.52 0.21
CA VAL A 167 -1.85 -6.18 0.63
C VAL A 167 -1.41 -5.38 -0.59
N CYS A 168 -2.02 -4.21 -0.78
CA CYS A 168 -1.78 -3.35 -1.95
C CYS A 168 -2.12 -1.90 -1.70
N GLY A 169 -1.72 -1.00 -2.60
CA GLY A 169 -2.16 0.38 -2.60
C GLY A 169 -3.67 0.54 -2.65
N SER A 170 -4.17 1.63 -2.06
CA SER A 170 -5.60 1.94 -2.00
C SER A 170 -6.30 2.01 -3.38
N GLY A 171 -5.57 2.34 -4.46
CA GLY A 171 -6.10 2.28 -5.82
C GLY A 171 -6.48 0.85 -6.22
N HIS A 172 -5.53 -0.08 -6.10
CA HIS A 172 -5.74 -1.51 -6.36
C HIS A 172 -6.80 -2.10 -5.43
N PHE A 173 -6.85 -1.68 -4.15
CA PHE A 173 -7.86 -2.15 -3.19
C PHE A 173 -9.29 -2.06 -3.73
N TYR A 174 -9.68 -0.89 -4.28
CA TYR A 174 -11.04 -0.70 -4.80
C TYR A 174 -11.30 -1.44 -6.11
N GLU A 175 -10.28 -1.57 -6.96
CA GLU A 175 -10.38 -2.24 -8.25
C GLU A 175 -10.46 -3.76 -8.10
N GLN A 176 -9.68 -4.36 -7.20
CA GLN A 176 -9.73 -5.79 -6.91
C GLN A 176 -11.00 -6.17 -6.13
N ALA A 177 -11.47 -5.31 -5.22
CA ALA A 177 -12.75 -5.51 -4.54
C ALA A 177 -13.93 -5.66 -5.51
N LYS A 178 -13.97 -4.83 -6.57
CA LYS A 178 -15.00 -4.93 -7.62
C LYS A 178 -14.88 -6.21 -8.44
N ARG A 179 -13.65 -6.62 -8.79
CA ARG A 179 -13.41 -7.81 -9.61
C ARG A 179 -13.76 -9.09 -8.86
N LEU A 180 -13.43 -9.20 -7.58
CA LEU A 180 -13.89 -10.32 -6.74
C LEU A 180 -15.43 -10.42 -6.69
N GLU A 181 -16.13 -9.29 -6.54
CA GLU A 181 -17.60 -9.27 -6.58
C GLU A 181 -18.14 -9.72 -7.94
N ALA A 182 -17.50 -9.30 -9.04
CA ALA A 182 -17.87 -9.71 -10.40
C ALA A 182 -17.63 -11.22 -10.66
N ASP A 183 -16.62 -11.80 -10.03
CA ASP A 183 -16.32 -13.24 -10.07
C ASP A 183 -17.23 -14.07 -9.15
N GLY A 184 -18.20 -13.44 -8.48
CA GLY A 184 -19.20 -14.12 -7.66
C GLY A 184 -18.77 -14.36 -6.23
N TYR A 185 -17.67 -13.77 -5.76
CA TYR A 185 -17.34 -13.79 -4.34
C TYR A 185 -18.36 -12.96 -3.55
N SER A 186 -18.75 -13.47 -2.40
CA SER A 186 -19.68 -12.78 -1.51
C SER A 186 -18.93 -11.90 -0.53
N LYS A 187 -19.24 -10.60 -0.50
CA LYS A 187 -18.65 -9.66 0.45
C LYS A 187 -19.01 -10.05 1.88
N MET A 188 -17.99 -10.27 2.72
CA MET A 188 -18.16 -10.58 4.13
C MET A 188 -18.35 -9.30 4.95
N ARG A 189 -19.19 -9.38 5.98
CA ARG A 189 -19.34 -8.29 6.94
C ARG A 189 -18.27 -8.39 8.02
N LEU A 190 -17.23 -7.57 7.91
CA LEU A 190 -16.26 -7.39 9.00
C LEU A 190 -16.88 -6.57 10.14
N THR A 191 -17.19 -7.24 11.25
CA THR A 191 -17.55 -6.57 12.51
C THR A 191 -16.29 -6.04 13.20
N ALA A 192 -16.39 -4.88 13.85
CA ALA A 192 -15.30 -4.29 14.63
C ALA A 192 -13.97 -4.14 13.86
N ARG A 193 -14.01 -3.54 12.65
CA ARG A 193 -12.82 -3.38 11.78
C ARG A 193 -11.59 -2.78 12.46
N ALA A 194 -11.80 -1.88 13.42
CA ALA A 194 -10.72 -1.27 14.20
C ALA A 194 -9.88 -2.30 14.98
N ASP A 195 -10.46 -3.46 15.32
CA ASP A 195 -9.78 -4.51 16.07
C ASP A 195 -8.67 -5.18 15.26
N TYR A 196 -8.78 -5.23 13.93
CA TYR A 196 -7.70 -5.73 13.08
C TYR A 196 -6.43 -4.88 13.20
N PHE A 197 -6.56 -3.58 13.46
CA PHE A 197 -5.42 -2.67 13.56
C PHE A 197 -4.89 -2.51 14.99
N LYS A 198 -5.44 -3.24 15.97
CA LYS A 198 -4.93 -3.17 17.35
C LYS A 198 -3.69 -4.03 17.46
N ASN A 199 -2.60 -3.43 17.92
CA ASN A 199 -1.44 -4.18 18.36
C ASN A 199 -1.74 -4.82 19.73
N PRO A 200 -1.77 -6.16 19.86
CA PRO A 200 -1.95 -6.82 21.14
C PRO A 200 -0.69 -6.74 22.02
N ASP A 201 0.47 -6.45 21.43
CA ASP A 201 1.74 -6.35 22.12
C ASP A 201 1.90 -4.94 22.70
N LYS A 202 2.64 -4.82 23.81
CA LYS A 202 2.84 -3.52 24.49
C LYS A 202 3.76 -2.59 23.71
N ASP A 203 4.75 -3.15 23.01
CA ASP A 203 5.79 -2.41 22.31
C ASP A 203 5.84 -2.89 20.85
N PHE A 204 5.66 -1.97 19.91
CA PHE A 204 5.86 -2.24 18.49
C PHE A 204 7.36 -2.35 18.18
N ARG A 205 7.71 -3.30 17.30
CA ARG A 205 9.04 -3.42 16.71
C ARG A 205 8.93 -3.74 15.24
N TYR A 206 9.84 -3.19 14.43
CA TYR A 206 9.97 -3.62 13.05
C TYR A 206 10.48 -5.08 12.95
N PRO A 207 10.18 -5.80 11.85
CA PRO A 207 10.69 -7.14 11.61
C PRO A 207 12.23 -7.15 11.64
N ALA A 208 12.81 -8.18 12.25
CA ALA A 208 14.25 -8.34 12.37
C ALA A 208 14.94 -8.48 11.00
N SER A 209 14.28 -9.10 10.02
CA SER A 209 14.82 -9.26 8.66
C SER A 209 14.62 -8.04 7.76
N VAL A 210 14.00 -6.95 8.24
CA VAL A 210 13.63 -5.81 7.37
C VAL A 210 14.84 -5.15 6.72
N CYS A 211 15.98 -5.07 7.41
CA CYS A 211 17.19 -4.47 6.87
C CYS A 211 17.75 -5.26 5.67
N ASP A 212 17.76 -6.59 5.76
CA ASP A 212 18.25 -7.46 4.68
C ASP A 212 17.35 -7.37 3.44
N VAL A 213 16.02 -7.36 3.65
CA VAL A 213 15.03 -7.19 2.57
C VAL A 213 15.15 -5.80 1.94
N TRP A 214 15.30 -4.76 2.78
CA TRP A 214 15.40 -3.38 2.35
C TRP A 214 16.68 -3.09 1.58
N GLU A 215 17.81 -3.67 1.99
CA GLU A 215 19.10 -3.51 1.30
C GLU A 215 19.03 -4.06 -0.12
N LYS A 216 18.45 -5.26 -0.31
CA LYS A 216 18.25 -5.85 -1.64
C LYS A 216 17.39 -4.96 -2.53
N ARG A 217 16.28 -4.44 -2.00
CA ARG A 217 15.42 -3.48 -2.70
C ARG A 217 16.17 -2.21 -3.06
N ALA A 218 16.91 -1.63 -2.11
CA ALA A 218 17.64 -0.39 -2.30
C ALA A 218 18.74 -0.55 -3.36
N TYR A 219 19.47 -1.66 -3.33
CA TYR A 219 20.48 -1.99 -4.33
C TYR A 219 19.85 -2.17 -5.71
N PHE A 220 18.74 -2.92 -5.79
CA PHE A 220 18.03 -3.14 -7.05
C PHE A 220 17.64 -1.82 -7.70
N TYR A 221 16.98 -0.90 -6.98
CA TYR A 221 16.59 0.38 -7.58
C TYR A 221 17.74 1.34 -7.85
N ALA A 222 18.83 1.27 -7.08
CA ALA A 222 19.97 2.15 -7.27
C ALA A 222 20.86 1.72 -8.45
N TYR A 223 20.99 0.42 -8.70
CA TYR A 223 22.01 -0.08 -9.61
C TYR A 223 21.43 -1.01 -10.67
N THR A 224 20.75 -2.07 -10.25
CA THR A 224 20.28 -3.13 -11.15
C THR A 224 19.18 -2.65 -12.09
N TYR A 225 18.17 -1.96 -11.56
CA TYR A 225 17.02 -1.52 -12.36
C TYR A 225 17.39 -0.46 -13.40
N PRO A 226 18.23 0.55 -13.09
CA PRO A 226 18.81 1.42 -14.10
C PRO A 226 19.53 0.67 -15.22
N GLU A 227 20.34 -0.36 -14.90
CA GLU A 227 21.05 -1.16 -15.90
C GLU A 227 20.09 -1.94 -16.82
N ILE A 228 19.04 -2.55 -16.26
CA ILE A 228 17.99 -3.24 -17.04
C ILE A 228 17.33 -2.27 -18.02
N VAL A 229 16.95 -1.08 -17.54
CA VAL A 229 16.30 -0.06 -18.37
C VAL A 229 17.25 0.49 -19.44
N ASP A 230 18.53 0.68 -19.13
CA ASP A 230 19.54 1.17 -20.09
C ASP A 230 19.77 0.16 -21.23
N ALA A 231 19.78 -1.13 -20.89
CA ALA A 231 20.01 -2.22 -21.83
C ALA A 231 18.83 -2.48 -22.78
N ASP A 232 17.61 -2.01 -22.48
CA ASP A 232 16.45 -2.19 -23.35
C ASP A 232 16.53 -1.27 -24.58
N GLU A 233 16.86 -1.85 -25.73
CA GLU A 233 16.98 -1.14 -27.01
C GLU A 233 15.64 -0.60 -27.56
N THR A 234 14.51 -1.04 -27.01
CA THR A 234 13.18 -0.58 -27.44
C THR A 234 12.75 0.73 -26.77
N LEU A 235 13.40 1.12 -25.68
CA LEU A 235 13.13 2.34 -24.94
C LEU A 235 13.83 3.55 -25.54
N SER A 236 13.12 4.67 -25.55
CA SER A 236 13.66 5.97 -25.92
C SER A 236 14.64 6.48 -24.87
N GLU A 237 15.62 7.27 -25.31
CA GLU A 237 16.59 7.94 -24.44
C GLU A 237 15.93 8.77 -23.33
N ASP A 238 14.78 9.38 -23.62
CA ASP A 238 14.03 10.16 -22.64
C ASP A 238 13.49 9.28 -21.49
N ILE A 239 13.03 8.07 -21.80
CA ILE A 239 12.62 7.10 -20.77
C ILE A 239 13.84 6.58 -20.02
N LYS A 240 14.89 6.15 -20.73
CA LYS A 240 16.12 5.64 -20.09
C LYS A 240 16.69 6.62 -19.09
N LYS A 241 16.80 7.89 -19.48
CA LYS A 241 17.32 8.97 -18.63
C LYS A 241 16.55 9.19 -17.33
N LYS A 242 15.25 8.85 -17.27
CA LYS A 242 14.47 8.92 -16.02
C LYS A 242 14.97 7.94 -14.95
N PHE A 243 15.56 6.82 -15.37
CA PHE A 243 16.03 5.76 -14.48
C PHE A 243 17.55 5.75 -14.34
N THR A 244 18.28 6.02 -15.42
CA THR A 244 19.75 5.97 -15.44
C THR A 244 20.40 7.27 -14.99
N GLY A 245 19.67 8.39 -15.06
CA GLY A 245 20.15 9.68 -14.60
C GLY A 245 20.12 9.80 -13.07
N GLY A 246 21.13 10.47 -12.50
CA GLY A 246 21.14 10.82 -11.08
C GLY A 246 22.38 10.33 -10.33
N ASN A 247 22.30 10.39 -9.00
CA ASN A 247 23.38 9.95 -8.10
C ASN A 247 22.94 8.65 -7.41
N HIS A 248 23.15 7.52 -8.07
CA HIS A 248 22.78 6.18 -7.62
C HIS A 248 23.37 5.84 -6.25
N ASP A 249 24.66 6.12 -6.06
CA ASP A 249 25.34 5.96 -4.77
C ASP A 249 24.72 6.83 -3.67
N GLY A 250 24.35 8.06 -4.01
CA GLY A 250 23.67 8.98 -3.10
C GLY A 250 22.30 8.44 -2.70
N PHE A 251 21.53 7.95 -3.67
CA PHE A 251 20.22 7.36 -3.48
C PHE A 251 20.29 6.09 -2.61
N TYR A 252 21.17 5.15 -2.94
CA TYR A 252 21.40 3.94 -2.14
C TYR A 252 21.76 4.30 -0.69
N ARG A 253 22.76 5.18 -0.48
CA ARG A 253 23.13 5.63 0.88
C ARG A 253 21.99 6.32 1.62
N GLN A 254 21.11 7.03 0.92
CA GLN A 254 19.92 7.63 1.52
C GLN A 254 18.94 6.56 1.97
N LEU A 255 18.66 5.55 1.14
CA LEU A 255 17.78 4.43 1.50
C LEU A 255 18.34 3.61 2.66
N MET A 256 19.66 3.41 2.74
CA MET A 256 20.29 2.68 3.86
C MET A 256 20.18 3.41 5.21
N LYS A 257 19.80 4.70 5.23
CA LYS A 257 19.44 5.37 6.50
C LYS A 257 18.18 4.77 7.13
N TYR A 258 17.27 4.23 6.33
CA TYR A 258 16.05 3.59 6.85
C TYR A 258 16.38 2.33 7.66
N CYS A 259 17.40 1.55 7.30
CA CYS A 259 17.85 0.40 8.11
C CYS A 259 18.14 0.79 9.55
N LYS A 260 18.87 1.89 9.76
CA LYS A 260 19.17 2.39 11.11
C LYS A 260 17.90 2.79 11.87
N LEU A 261 16.94 3.39 11.17
CA LEU A 261 15.68 3.81 11.78
C LEU A 261 14.72 2.64 12.03
N PHE A 262 14.79 1.57 11.24
CA PHE A 262 14.09 0.32 11.50
C PHE A 262 14.66 -0.34 12.76
N GLU A 263 15.99 -0.45 12.87
CA GLU A 263 16.68 -1.06 14.02
C GLU A 263 16.43 -0.33 15.35
N SER A 264 16.24 0.99 15.30
CA SER A 264 15.95 1.82 16.49
C SER A 264 14.46 2.02 16.75
N ASP A 265 13.57 1.47 15.91
CA ASP A 265 12.12 1.73 15.94
C ASP A 265 11.78 3.25 15.87
N GLU A 266 12.65 4.05 15.25
CA GLU A 266 12.54 5.52 15.19
C GLU A 266 11.83 6.07 13.96
N LEU A 267 11.50 5.21 12.98
CA LEU A 267 10.64 5.61 11.85
C LEU A 267 9.23 6.01 12.30
N TYR A 268 8.85 5.64 13.53
CA TYR A 268 7.60 6.01 14.17
C TYR A 268 7.85 6.86 15.42
N GLN A 269 8.54 8.00 15.28
CA GLN A 269 8.67 9.04 16.31
C GLN A 269 7.96 10.36 15.98
#